data_AF-A0A524C8M1-F1
#
_entry.id   AF-A0A524C8M1-F1
#
_cell.length_a   1.000
_cell.length_b   1.000
_cell.length_c   1.000
_cell.angle_alpha   90.00
_cell.angle_beta   90.00
_cell.angle_gamma   90.00
#
_symmetry.space_group_name_H-M   'P 1'
#
loop_
_entity.id
_entity.type
_entity.pdbx_description
1 polymer ?
#
loop_
_entity_poly.entity_id
_entity_poly.type
_entity_poly.pdbx_seq_one_letter_code
_entity_poly.pdbx_strand_id
1 'polypeptide(L)'
;MSQPESADVDEIKRQSVVSFLSEMQSLRQQIKVEFASQFDERKNNFLATSKSSYTPTEIGEIFDTIKSLEMENIKRILTKASGDGSKIIGKMVSSALTGNLSFSGEANERIAELEKENNRLKAQMVNMKQQFEEEKEKIRQKDEGKISEVNRLQEMVDDQKRDIEQYQNQINQYGQTLAEQRLEIEDLQTQIGSLSQENENLEGTLQQKDEMIVDLQNSLETKEEQIDSLKKRVDQMKTVSAEKFEAQTSRLEETLQMERERADELEIRLKEVSTALENYKQSMEQKDEEIESLRKRLTETKSDIAATSADKEAEIKQLEDKIRKMEHQLTDKNNSLERAEKKIEGLSTEVNEKNETIDEKEEEVRKLKNQLTNVKESVSDEKANLNAQVNKLLKEKNETDEELQNLKQEIRKLNEQLDEKEKQVSEISKGQEVIEDDRKAIKEERDKLLVQLENVKSQINEIQEKAEEKENLIKNLTKSLQGVPKFRVFLAIQDIGGEITLSGLSKIVGQSPEIVEHIVSDLRNDGLVRINQKENKLFVARI
;
A
#
# COMPACT_ATOMS: atom_id res chain seq x y z
N MET A 1 -210.37 114.38 -125.74
CA MET A 1 -210.05 114.76 -124.35
C MET A 1 -209.11 113.68 -123.76
N SER A 2 -207.94 114.12 -123.27
CA SER A 2 -207.05 113.62 -122.18
C SER A 2 -206.67 112.13 -121.93
N GLN A 3 -205.34 111.91 -121.73
CA GLN A 3 -204.61 111.01 -120.77
C GLN A 3 -204.85 109.46 -120.82
N PRO A 4 -204.22 108.61 -119.97
CA PRO A 4 -202.80 108.14 -119.88
C PRO A 4 -202.63 106.58 -119.95
N GLU A 5 -201.39 106.09 -119.72
CA GLU A 5 -200.90 104.77 -119.22
C GLU A 5 -201.30 103.41 -119.86
N SER A 6 -200.29 102.62 -120.28
CA SER A 6 -200.09 101.24 -119.80
C SER A 6 -198.72 100.67 -120.24
N ALA A 7 -198.05 99.98 -119.31
CA ALA A 7 -196.67 99.52 -119.38
C ALA A 7 -196.49 98.27 -120.28
N ASP A 8 -195.43 98.28 -121.10
CA ASP A 8 -195.12 97.25 -122.09
C ASP A 8 -193.96 96.33 -121.64
N VAL A 9 -194.05 95.08 -122.09
CA VAL A 9 -193.53 93.82 -121.53
C VAL A 9 -191.98 93.69 -121.53
N ASP A 10 -191.25 94.64 -122.10
CA ASP A 10 -189.78 94.63 -122.20
C ASP A 10 -189.06 94.93 -120.88
N GLU A 11 -189.69 95.66 -119.95
CA GLU A 11 -189.09 95.97 -118.64
C GLU A 11 -189.10 94.74 -117.71
N ILE A 12 -190.18 93.94 -117.77
CA ILE A 12 -190.34 92.75 -116.92
C ILE A 12 -189.36 91.63 -117.32
N LYS A 13 -189.12 91.43 -118.64
CA LYS A 13 -188.15 90.42 -119.10
C LYS A 13 -186.71 90.78 -118.77
N ARG A 14 -186.33 92.07 -118.80
CA ARG A 14 -184.98 92.50 -118.41
C ARG A 14 -184.74 92.33 -116.90
N GLN A 15 -185.72 92.67 -116.07
CA GLN A 15 -185.58 92.53 -114.62
C GLN A 15 -185.47 91.06 -114.17
N SER A 16 -186.21 90.13 -114.79
CA SER A 16 -186.08 88.70 -114.46
C SER A 16 -184.72 88.10 -114.87
N VAL A 17 -184.12 88.50 -116.00
CA VAL A 17 -182.79 88.00 -116.42
C VAL A 17 -181.67 88.55 -115.53
N VAL A 18 -181.77 89.82 -115.11
CA VAL A 18 -180.80 90.43 -114.21
C VAL A 18 -180.90 89.84 -112.80
N SER A 19 -182.10 89.56 -112.30
CA SER A 19 -182.31 88.85 -111.02
C SER A 19 -181.71 87.44 -111.04
N PHE A 20 -181.92 86.69 -112.13
CA PHE A 20 -181.38 85.33 -112.28
C PHE A 20 -179.84 85.30 -112.35
N LEU A 21 -179.23 86.25 -113.06
CA LEU A 21 -177.77 86.35 -113.13
C LEU A 21 -177.13 86.79 -111.80
N SER A 22 -177.82 87.64 -111.02
CA SER A 22 -177.37 88.05 -109.68
C SER A 22 -177.44 86.90 -108.67
N GLU A 23 -178.52 86.12 -108.68
CA GLU A 23 -178.64 84.90 -107.85
C GLU A 23 -177.59 83.85 -108.22
N MET A 24 -177.31 83.65 -109.51
CA MET A 24 -176.27 82.72 -109.97
C MET A 24 -174.85 83.15 -109.57
N GLN A 25 -174.54 84.45 -109.56
CA GLN A 25 -173.26 84.94 -109.07
C GLN A 25 -173.11 84.79 -107.55
N SER A 26 -174.19 85.01 -106.80
CA SER A 26 -174.21 84.81 -105.35
C SER A 26 -173.99 83.34 -104.98
N LEU A 27 -174.69 82.42 -105.65
CA LEU A 27 -174.54 80.97 -105.44
C LEU A 27 -173.13 80.48 -105.79
N ARG A 28 -172.53 81.02 -106.85
CA ARG A 28 -171.16 80.66 -107.24
C ARG A 28 -170.12 81.10 -106.21
N GLN A 29 -170.34 82.24 -105.53
CA GLN A 29 -169.44 82.66 -104.46
C GLN A 29 -169.64 81.88 -103.16
N GLN A 30 -170.88 81.55 -102.82
CA GLN A 30 -171.16 80.68 -101.66
C GLN A 30 -170.47 79.32 -101.78
N ILE A 31 -170.60 78.66 -102.94
CA ILE A 31 -169.95 77.35 -103.17
C ILE A 31 -168.42 77.44 -103.09
N LYS A 32 -167.82 78.55 -103.56
CA LYS A 32 -166.36 78.72 -103.52
C LYS A 32 -165.83 78.90 -102.10
N VAL A 33 -166.53 79.66 -101.27
CA VAL A 33 -166.15 79.91 -99.88
C VAL A 33 -166.37 78.64 -99.03
N GLU A 34 -167.45 77.90 -99.28
CA GLU A 34 -167.80 76.70 -98.52
C GLU A 34 -166.88 75.51 -98.83
N PHE A 35 -166.42 75.36 -100.09
CA PHE A 35 -165.44 74.33 -100.45
C PHE A 35 -164.05 74.60 -99.86
N ALA A 36 -163.62 75.87 -99.84
CA ALA A 36 -162.35 76.26 -99.22
C ALA A 36 -162.36 76.02 -97.70
N SER A 37 -163.47 76.35 -97.03
CA SER A 37 -163.61 76.15 -95.59
C SER A 37 -163.61 74.66 -95.20
N GLN A 38 -164.35 73.81 -95.92
CA GLN A 38 -164.45 72.39 -95.58
C GLN A 38 -163.18 71.59 -95.92
N PHE A 39 -162.42 72.00 -96.93
CA PHE A 39 -161.15 71.35 -97.25
C PHE A 39 -160.09 71.61 -96.18
N ASP A 40 -159.97 72.85 -95.70
CA ASP A 40 -159.00 73.18 -94.66
C ASP A 40 -159.36 72.57 -93.30
N GLU A 41 -160.66 72.44 -92.98
CA GLU A 41 -161.11 71.77 -91.75
C GLU A 41 -160.80 70.26 -91.76
N ARG A 42 -161.00 69.56 -92.89
CA ARG A 42 -160.73 68.12 -92.99
C ARG A 42 -159.26 67.77 -93.16
N LYS A 43 -158.46 68.65 -93.78
CA LYS A 43 -156.99 68.57 -93.79
C LYS A 43 -156.43 68.63 -92.36
N ASN A 44 -156.97 69.52 -91.53
CA ASN A 44 -156.53 69.65 -90.14
C ASN A 44 -156.98 68.46 -89.27
N ASN A 45 -158.15 67.87 -89.53
CA ASN A 45 -158.61 66.67 -88.82
C ASN A 45 -157.88 65.39 -89.25
N PHE A 46 -157.46 65.22 -90.51
CA PHE A 46 -156.69 64.04 -90.92
C PHE A 46 -155.29 63.99 -90.27
N LEU A 47 -154.66 65.16 -90.10
CA LEU A 47 -153.38 65.28 -89.39
C LEU A 47 -153.48 64.99 -87.89
N ALA A 48 -154.68 64.94 -87.31
CA ALA A 48 -154.86 64.68 -85.89
C ALA A 48 -154.97 63.18 -85.53
N THR A 49 -155.19 62.26 -86.50
CA THR A 49 -155.65 60.90 -86.16
C THR A 49 -154.98 59.70 -86.83
N SER A 50 -153.85 59.82 -87.54
CA SER A 50 -153.24 58.61 -88.14
C SER A 50 -152.37 57.79 -87.16
N LYS A 51 -152.89 56.64 -86.73
CA LYS A 51 -152.12 55.44 -86.34
C LYS A 51 -152.18 54.44 -87.51
N SER A 52 -151.32 53.44 -87.69
CA SER A 52 -149.84 53.35 -87.64
C SER A 52 -149.36 52.14 -88.48
N SER A 53 -150.24 51.28 -88.99
CA SER A 53 -149.98 50.43 -90.16
C SER A 53 -151.30 49.89 -90.71
N TYR A 54 -151.58 50.12 -91.99
CA TYR A 54 -152.68 49.51 -92.73
C TYR A 54 -152.17 48.25 -93.45
N THR A 55 -152.89 47.14 -93.36
CA THR A 55 -152.67 45.92 -94.14
C THR A 55 -153.03 46.14 -95.62
N PRO A 56 -152.52 45.32 -96.57
CA PRO A 56 -152.90 45.43 -97.98
C PRO A 56 -154.42 45.34 -98.22
N THR A 57 -155.15 44.64 -97.34
CA THR A 57 -156.61 44.56 -97.31
C THR A 57 -157.26 45.86 -96.82
N GLU A 58 -156.70 46.51 -95.79
CA GLU A 58 -157.15 47.84 -95.34
C GLU A 58 -156.76 48.97 -96.33
N ILE A 59 -155.65 48.83 -97.07
CA ILE A 59 -155.28 49.71 -98.19
C ILE A 59 -156.24 49.51 -99.38
N GLY A 60 -156.71 48.28 -99.61
CA GLY A 60 -157.78 47.96 -100.55
C GLY A 60 -159.12 48.58 -100.16
N GLU A 61 -159.51 48.48 -98.88
CA GLU A 61 -160.73 49.11 -98.33
C GLU A 61 -160.66 50.65 -98.39
N ILE A 62 -159.49 51.27 -98.21
CA ILE A 62 -159.30 52.73 -98.38
C ILE A 62 -159.46 53.15 -99.85
N PHE A 63 -158.94 52.38 -100.80
CA PHE A 63 -159.12 52.64 -102.24
C PHE A 63 -160.58 52.43 -102.67
N ASP A 64 -161.28 51.43 -102.13
CA ASP A 64 -162.70 51.21 -102.37
C ASP A 64 -163.58 52.29 -101.70
N THR A 65 -163.15 52.84 -100.55
CA THR A 65 -163.82 53.98 -99.89
C THR A 65 -163.67 55.27 -100.72
N ILE A 66 -162.50 55.54 -101.28
CA ILE A 66 -162.25 56.70 -102.17
C ILE A 66 -163.02 56.55 -103.50
N LYS A 67 -163.08 55.35 -104.07
CA LYS A 67 -163.84 55.05 -105.28
C LYS A 67 -165.35 55.11 -105.04
N SER A 68 -165.81 54.75 -103.85
CA SER A 68 -167.21 54.93 -103.42
C SER A 68 -167.57 56.41 -103.22
N LEU A 69 -166.65 57.25 -102.72
CA LEU A 69 -166.81 58.70 -102.55
C LEU A 69 -166.75 59.47 -103.89
N GLU A 70 -165.94 59.03 -104.85
CA GLU A 70 -165.97 59.54 -106.24
C GLU A 70 -167.27 59.15 -106.96
N MET A 71 -167.75 57.91 -106.80
CA MET A 71 -169.05 57.47 -107.33
C MET A 71 -170.24 58.15 -106.63
N GLU A 72 -170.15 58.49 -105.33
CA GLU A 72 -171.18 59.21 -104.59
C GLU A 72 -171.20 60.70 -104.94
N ASN A 73 -170.05 61.32 -105.26
CA ASN A 73 -169.99 62.69 -105.77
C ASN A 73 -170.42 62.78 -107.25
N ILE A 74 -170.10 61.77 -108.07
CA ILE A 74 -170.63 61.67 -109.44
C ILE A 74 -172.12 61.32 -109.43
N LYS A 75 -172.63 60.51 -108.47
CA LYS A 75 -174.08 60.34 -108.22
C LYS A 75 -174.74 61.58 -107.62
N ARG A 76 -174.05 62.43 -106.84
CA ARG A 76 -174.61 63.73 -106.44
C ARG A 76 -174.69 64.73 -107.59
N ILE A 77 -173.89 64.55 -108.64
CA ILE A 77 -173.94 65.37 -109.86
C ILE A 77 -174.91 64.77 -110.90
N LEU A 78 -175.06 63.45 -110.97
CA LEU A 78 -175.96 62.75 -111.93
C LEU A 78 -177.35 62.37 -111.39
N THR A 79 -177.56 62.36 -110.07
CA THR A 79 -178.90 62.16 -109.44
C THR A 79 -179.47 63.48 -108.92
N LYS A 80 -178.96 64.59 -109.46
CA LYS A 80 -179.50 65.95 -109.37
C LYS A 80 -179.51 66.63 -110.77
N ALA A 81 -179.80 65.95 -111.88
CA ALA A 81 -181.16 65.63 -112.33
C ALA A 81 -182.26 66.25 -111.44
N SER A 82 -183.19 67.07 -111.89
CA SER A 82 -183.79 67.16 -113.21
C SER A 82 -185.00 68.08 -112.99
N GLY A 83 -185.13 69.09 -113.84
CA GLY A 83 -186.24 70.04 -113.80
C GLY A 83 -186.01 71.17 -114.79
N ASP A 84 -186.23 70.83 -116.06
CA ASP A 84 -186.36 71.70 -117.23
C ASP A 84 -185.12 72.23 -117.95
N GLY A 85 -185.18 72.09 -119.29
CA GLY A 85 -184.25 72.76 -120.20
C GLY A 85 -184.15 72.21 -121.61
N SER A 86 -184.88 71.15 -121.99
CA SER A 86 -185.02 70.73 -123.39
C SER A 86 -186.15 71.50 -124.06
N LYS A 87 -185.80 72.63 -124.70
CA LYS A 87 -186.48 73.28 -125.85
C LYS A 87 -185.66 74.52 -126.19
N ILE A 88 -185.42 74.77 -127.49
CA ILE A 88 -184.70 75.93 -128.07
C ILE A 88 -183.18 75.65 -128.14
N ILE A 89 -182.50 75.34 -129.25
CA ILE A 89 -182.75 75.51 -130.68
C ILE A 89 -181.98 74.39 -131.40
N GLY A 90 -182.73 73.35 -131.76
CA GLY A 90 -182.42 72.39 -132.82
C GLY A 90 -183.53 72.43 -133.86
N LYS A 91 -184.00 73.64 -134.21
CA LYS A 91 -185.03 73.91 -135.23
C LYS A 91 -184.75 75.22 -135.95
N MET A 92 -183.84 75.21 -136.93
CA MET A 92 -183.95 76.00 -138.17
C MET A 92 -182.90 75.58 -139.21
N VAL A 93 -182.78 74.26 -139.39
CA VAL A 93 -182.51 73.67 -140.69
C VAL A 93 -183.87 73.21 -141.21
N SER A 94 -184.15 73.50 -142.49
CA SER A 94 -185.31 73.04 -143.28
C SER A 94 -186.54 73.96 -143.39
N SER A 95 -186.41 75.06 -144.13
CA SER A 95 -187.45 75.50 -145.08
C SER A 95 -186.83 75.79 -146.44
N ALA A 96 -187.21 74.97 -147.43
CA ALA A 96 -187.22 75.21 -148.88
C ALA A 96 -185.87 75.57 -149.53
N LEU A 97 -185.14 74.70 -150.25
CA LEU A 97 -185.55 73.89 -151.40
C LEU A 97 -186.54 74.60 -152.34
N THR A 98 -186.07 74.80 -153.58
CA THR A 98 -186.80 74.94 -154.86
C THR A 98 -187.27 76.32 -155.33
N GLY A 99 -187.00 76.60 -156.62
CA GLY A 99 -187.56 77.68 -157.44
C GLY A 99 -186.49 78.69 -157.86
N ASN A 100 -185.76 78.55 -158.98
CA ASN A 100 -186.17 78.66 -160.39
C ASN A 100 -186.61 80.10 -160.79
N LEU A 101 -186.29 80.51 -162.03
CA LEU A 101 -186.64 81.77 -162.76
C LEU A 101 -185.57 82.88 -162.65
N SER A 102 -184.63 83.01 -163.60
CA SER A 102 -184.67 83.57 -164.96
C SER A 102 -184.66 85.11 -165.05
N PHE A 103 -183.70 85.60 -165.86
CA PHE A 103 -183.52 86.95 -166.42
C PHE A 103 -183.18 88.13 -165.48
N SER A 104 -181.95 88.64 -165.57
CA SER A 104 -181.58 89.83 -166.37
C SER A 104 -180.15 90.29 -166.02
N GLY A 105 -179.55 91.10 -166.91
CA GLY A 105 -178.10 91.32 -167.04
C GLY A 105 -177.35 92.02 -165.91
N GLU A 106 -177.95 92.28 -164.75
CA GLU A 106 -177.29 92.96 -163.60
C GLU A 106 -176.95 92.03 -162.41
N ALA A 107 -177.46 90.79 -162.35
CA ALA A 107 -177.22 89.89 -161.22
C ALA A 107 -175.84 89.18 -161.21
N ASN A 108 -175.13 89.18 -162.35
CA ASN A 108 -173.84 88.49 -162.49
C ASN A 108 -172.67 89.18 -161.76
N GLU A 109 -172.81 90.46 -161.41
CA GLU A 109 -171.74 91.19 -160.71
C GLU A 109 -171.71 90.89 -159.20
N ARG A 110 -172.86 90.54 -158.61
CA ARG A 110 -172.97 90.18 -157.18
C ARG A 110 -172.48 88.76 -156.86
N ILE A 111 -172.43 87.88 -157.86
CA ILE A 111 -171.92 86.51 -157.75
C ILE A 111 -170.37 86.51 -157.67
N ALA A 112 -169.70 87.45 -158.34
CA ALA A 112 -168.24 87.57 -158.30
C ALA A 112 -167.70 88.11 -156.95
N GLU A 113 -168.47 88.94 -156.23
CA GLU A 113 -168.07 89.45 -154.91
C GLU A 113 -168.13 88.37 -153.82
N LEU A 114 -169.18 87.55 -153.82
CA LEU A 114 -169.38 86.50 -152.81
C LEU A 114 -168.42 85.31 -152.98
N GLU A 115 -167.95 85.03 -154.20
CA GLU A 115 -166.90 84.02 -154.44
C GLU A 115 -165.52 84.46 -153.93
N LYS A 116 -165.26 85.77 -153.89
CA LYS A 116 -164.01 86.34 -153.36
C LYS A 116 -163.97 86.27 -151.84
N GLU A 117 -165.11 86.46 -151.19
CA GLU A 117 -165.25 86.42 -149.73
C GLU A 117 -165.16 85.00 -149.17
N ASN A 118 -165.70 84.01 -149.87
CA ASN A 118 -165.65 82.60 -149.45
C ASN A 118 -164.22 82.01 -149.53
N ASN A 119 -163.44 82.42 -150.53
CA ASN A 119 -162.02 82.02 -150.64
C ASN A 119 -161.15 82.62 -149.51
N ARG A 120 -161.49 83.83 -149.01
CA ARG A 120 -160.80 84.46 -147.88
C ARG A 120 -161.04 83.71 -146.56
N LEU A 121 -162.26 83.25 -146.31
CA LEU A 121 -162.60 82.46 -145.11
C LEU A 121 -161.94 81.08 -145.11
N LYS A 122 -161.82 80.43 -146.29
CA LYS A 122 -161.04 79.19 -146.45
C LYS A 122 -159.56 79.38 -146.08
N ALA A 123 -158.95 80.50 -146.47
CA ALA A 123 -157.57 80.81 -146.13
C ALA A 123 -157.36 81.02 -144.62
N GLN A 124 -158.30 81.65 -143.92
CA GLN A 124 -158.22 81.83 -142.46
C GLN A 124 -158.33 80.51 -141.69
N MET A 125 -159.16 79.58 -142.17
CA MET A 125 -159.31 78.26 -141.53
C MET A 125 -158.06 77.39 -141.64
N VAL A 126 -157.32 77.49 -142.74
CA VAL A 126 -156.02 76.79 -142.90
C VAL A 126 -154.99 77.35 -141.92
N ASN A 127 -154.95 78.67 -141.73
CA ASN A 127 -153.99 79.32 -140.85
C ASN A 127 -154.23 78.98 -139.36
N MET A 128 -155.49 78.98 -138.91
CA MET A 128 -155.86 78.55 -137.56
C MET A 128 -155.53 77.07 -137.30
N LYS A 129 -155.70 76.21 -138.31
CA LYS A 129 -155.37 74.79 -138.20
C LYS A 129 -153.86 74.56 -138.07
N GLN A 130 -153.07 75.40 -138.73
CA GLN A 130 -151.61 75.36 -138.64
C GLN A 130 -151.11 75.84 -137.26
N GLN A 131 -151.71 76.89 -136.68
CA GLN A 131 -151.39 77.35 -135.33
C GLN A 131 -151.70 76.30 -134.25
N PHE A 132 -152.82 75.58 -134.39
CA PHE A 132 -153.20 74.54 -133.43
C PHE A 132 -152.23 73.34 -133.46
N GLU A 133 -151.75 72.95 -134.64
CA GLU A 133 -150.75 71.87 -134.74
C GLU A 133 -149.36 72.32 -134.23
N GLU A 134 -148.98 73.58 -134.41
CA GLU A 134 -147.74 74.12 -133.81
C GLU A 134 -147.80 74.15 -132.28
N GLU A 135 -148.97 74.45 -131.69
CA GLU A 135 -149.12 74.52 -130.23
C GLU A 135 -149.17 73.12 -129.58
N LYS A 136 -149.79 72.15 -130.25
CA LYS A 136 -149.80 70.74 -129.85
C LYS A 136 -148.38 70.14 -129.83
N GLU A 137 -147.55 70.49 -130.81
CA GLU A 137 -146.19 69.97 -130.89
C GLU A 137 -145.23 70.58 -129.85
N LYS A 138 -145.46 71.84 -129.45
CA LYS A 138 -144.75 72.46 -128.32
C LYS A 138 -145.06 71.79 -126.97
N ILE A 139 -146.30 71.38 -126.74
CA ILE A 139 -146.69 70.67 -125.51
C ILE A 139 -146.00 69.29 -125.46
N ARG A 140 -146.01 68.58 -126.58
CA ARG A 140 -145.39 67.25 -126.69
C ARG A 140 -143.87 67.27 -126.41
N GLN A 141 -143.15 68.25 -126.98
CA GLN A 141 -141.71 68.42 -126.70
C GLN A 141 -141.42 68.76 -125.24
N LYS A 142 -142.30 69.53 -124.58
CA LYS A 142 -142.13 69.90 -123.17
C LYS A 142 -142.36 68.72 -122.21
N ASP A 143 -143.30 67.84 -122.53
CA ASP A 143 -143.59 66.65 -121.72
C ASP A 143 -142.52 65.56 -121.91
N GLU A 144 -142.01 65.35 -123.13
CA GLU A 144 -140.85 64.45 -123.38
C GLU A 144 -139.57 64.95 -122.67
N GLY A 145 -139.36 66.27 -122.61
CA GLY A 145 -138.23 66.87 -121.88
C GLY A 145 -138.28 66.61 -120.36
N LYS A 146 -139.47 66.74 -119.73
CA LYS A 146 -139.62 66.47 -118.29
C LYS A 146 -139.51 64.98 -117.94
N ILE A 147 -140.03 64.10 -118.80
CA ILE A 147 -139.88 62.64 -118.62
C ILE A 147 -138.39 62.24 -118.66
N SER A 148 -137.62 62.87 -119.56
CA SER A 148 -136.18 62.66 -119.65
C SER A 148 -135.44 63.14 -118.40
N GLU A 149 -135.85 64.28 -117.82
CA GLU A 149 -135.29 64.82 -116.57
C GLU A 149 -135.54 63.91 -115.35
N VAL A 150 -136.76 63.36 -115.23
CA VAL A 150 -137.13 62.45 -114.13
C VAL A 150 -136.35 61.14 -114.20
N ASN A 151 -136.18 60.57 -115.38
CA ASN A 151 -135.38 59.35 -115.56
C ASN A 151 -133.91 59.59 -115.19
N ARG A 152 -133.35 60.75 -115.53
CA ARG A 152 -131.99 61.13 -115.15
C ARG A 152 -131.82 61.29 -113.64
N LEU A 153 -132.80 61.90 -112.96
CA LEU A 153 -132.77 62.03 -111.49
C LEU A 153 -132.93 60.67 -110.79
N GLN A 154 -133.76 59.77 -111.33
CA GLN A 154 -133.91 58.42 -110.82
C GLN A 154 -132.61 57.63 -110.94
N GLU A 155 -131.91 57.74 -112.09
CA GLU A 155 -130.60 57.15 -112.31
C GLU A 155 -129.55 57.71 -111.32
N MET A 156 -129.55 59.02 -111.06
CA MET A 156 -128.69 59.62 -110.03
C MET A 156 -129.00 59.13 -108.61
N VAL A 157 -130.27 58.89 -108.27
CA VAL A 157 -130.65 58.35 -106.95
C VAL A 157 -130.20 56.90 -106.81
N ASP A 158 -130.32 56.10 -107.88
CA ASP A 158 -129.87 54.71 -107.87
C ASP A 158 -128.33 54.61 -107.82
N ASP A 159 -127.62 55.52 -108.47
CA ASP A 159 -126.16 55.66 -108.33
C ASP A 159 -125.77 56.09 -106.90
N GLN A 160 -126.45 57.09 -106.31
CA GLN A 160 -126.20 57.47 -104.92
C GLN A 160 -126.51 56.35 -103.92
N LYS A 161 -127.51 55.50 -104.17
CA LYS A 161 -127.76 54.30 -103.36
C LYS A 161 -126.61 53.31 -103.47
N ARG A 162 -126.07 53.08 -104.67
CA ARG A 162 -124.87 52.25 -104.86
C ARG A 162 -123.68 52.83 -104.10
N ASP A 163 -123.47 54.14 -104.14
CA ASP A 163 -122.38 54.79 -103.41
C ASP A 163 -122.54 54.63 -101.90
N ILE A 164 -123.75 54.80 -101.36
CA ILE A 164 -124.04 54.57 -99.94
C ILE A 164 -123.76 53.13 -99.53
N GLU A 165 -124.17 52.17 -100.34
CA GLU A 165 -123.94 50.74 -100.10
C GLU A 165 -122.44 50.40 -100.15
N GLN A 166 -121.69 51.02 -101.07
CA GLN A 166 -120.23 50.94 -101.10
C GLN A 166 -119.59 51.56 -99.85
N TYR A 167 -120.03 52.74 -99.41
CA TYR A 167 -119.51 53.37 -98.19
C TYR A 167 -119.84 52.56 -96.94
N GLN A 168 -121.03 51.95 -96.85
CA GLN A 168 -121.38 51.05 -95.74
C GLN A 168 -120.49 49.81 -95.73
N ASN A 169 -120.20 49.22 -96.90
CA ASN A 169 -119.26 48.11 -96.99
C ASN A 169 -117.84 48.52 -96.57
N GLN A 170 -117.37 49.71 -96.97
CA GLN A 170 -116.08 50.24 -96.54
C GLN A 170 -116.04 50.51 -95.03
N ILE A 171 -117.08 51.09 -94.45
CA ILE A 171 -117.18 51.33 -93.00
C ILE A 171 -117.14 50.00 -92.23
N ASN A 172 -117.84 48.98 -92.71
CA ASN A 172 -117.81 47.65 -92.09
C ASN A 172 -116.43 47.01 -92.19
N GLN A 173 -115.76 47.12 -93.35
CA GLN A 173 -114.39 46.65 -93.53
C GLN A 173 -113.41 47.39 -92.60
N TYR A 174 -113.48 48.73 -92.54
CA TYR A 174 -112.65 49.50 -91.62
C TYR A 174 -112.95 49.20 -90.16
N GLY A 175 -114.21 48.97 -89.80
CA GLY A 175 -114.60 48.55 -88.45
C GLY A 175 -114.01 47.20 -88.06
N GLN A 176 -113.98 46.25 -89.01
CA GLN A 176 -113.36 44.95 -88.80
C GLN A 176 -111.84 45.07 -88.66
N THR A 177 -111.17 45.84 -89.53
CA THR A 177 -109.72 46.08 -89.43
C THR A 177 -109.34 46.78 -88.12
N LEU A 178 -110.14 47.74 -87.65
CA LEU A 178 -109.91 48.40 -86.36
C LEU A 178 -110.07 47.44 -85.18
N ALA A 179 -110.99 46.49 -85.26
CA ALA A 179 -111.14 45.46 -84.23
C ALA A 179 -109.94 44.51 -84.20
N GLU A 180 -109.44 44.09 -85.37
CA GLU A 180 -108.23 43.28 -85.52
C GLU A 180 -106.99 44.01 -84.99
N GLN A 181 -106.82 45.28 -85.35
CA GLN A 181 -105.73 46.12 -84.83
C GLN A 181 -105.80 46.32 -83.31
N ARG A 182 -107.01 46.40 -82.73
CA ARG A 182 -107.16 46.49 -81.26
C ARG A 182 -106.71 45.21 -80.57
N LEU A 183 -107.05 44.06 -81.12
CA LEU A 183 -106.59 42.76 -80.61
C LEU A 183 -105.07 42.63 -80.73
N GLU A 184 -104.48 43.09 -81.84
CA GLU A 184 -103.03 43.10 -82.04
C GLU A 184 -102.32 44.04 -81.04
N ILE A 185 -102.87 45.23 -80.79
CA ILE A 185 -102.33 46.15 -79.77
C ILE A 185 -102.40 45.52 -78.37
N GLU A 186 -103.50 44.83 -78.04
CA GLU A 186 -103.65 44.16 -76.76
C GLU A 186 -102.64 43.02 -76.58
N ASP A 187 -102.40 42.22 -77.63
CA ASP A 187 -101.37 41.17 -77.63
C ASP A 187 -99.96 41.76 -77.48
N LEU A 188 -99.63 42.81 -78.25
CA LEU A 188 -98.35 43.51 -78.16
C LEU A 188 -98.14 44.14 -76.77
N GLN A 189 -99.17 44.71 -76.16
CA GLN A 189 -99.10 45.24 -74.79
C GLN A 189 -98.82 44.13 -73.77
N THR A 190 -99.43 42.97 -73.95
CA THR A 190 -99.18 41.79 -73.10
C THR A 190 -97.75 41.28 -73.28
N GLN A 191 -97.25 41.21 -74.52
CA GLN A 191 -95.85 40.85 -74.80
C GLN A 191 -94.87 41.86 -74.19
N ILE A 192 -95.14 43.17 -74.31
CA ILE A 192 -94.32 44.22 -73.70
C ILE A 192 -94.29 44.07 -72.17
N GLY A 193 -95.42 43.80 -71.53
CA GLY A 193 -95.48 43.54 -70.09
C GLY A 193 -94.63 42.33 -69.68
N SER A 194 -94.75 41.24 -70.44
CA SER A 194 -93.97 40.00 -70.23
C SER A 194 -92.46 40.24 -70.35
N LEU A 195 -92.04 40.93 -71.43
CA LEU A 195 -90.64 41.26 -71.68
C LEU A 195 -90.09 42.26 -70.66
N SER A 196 -90.90 43.22 -70.20
CA SER A 196 -90.49 44.15 -69.14
C SER A 196 -90.21 43.41 -67.83
N GLN A 197 -91.07 42.45 -67.48
CA GLN A 197 -90.87 41.63 -66.29
C GLN A 197 -89.67 40.69 -66.44
N GLU A 198 -89.44 40.14 -67.63
CA GLU A 198 -88.23 39.36 -67.91
C GLU A 198 -86.95 40.22 -67.77
N ASN A 199 -86.96 41.44 -68.29
CA ASN A 199 -85.85 42.38 -68.13
C ASN A 199 -85.58 42.71 -66.65
N GLU A 200 -86.61 43.00 -65.85
CA GLU A 200 -86.47 43.23 -64.41
C GLU A 200 -85.85 42.01 -63.69
N ASN A 201 -86.26 40.80 -64.07
CA ASN A 201 -85.70 39.56 -63.51
C ASN A 201 -84.22 39.37 -63.92
N LEU A 202 -83.88 39.68 -65.17
CA LEU A 202 -82.51 39.60 -65.67
C LEU A 202 -81.61 40.65 -65.00
N GLU A 203 -82.09 41.88 -64.81
CA GLU A 203 -81.39 42.92 -64.06
C GLU A 203 -81.13 42.48 -62.61
N GLY A 204 -82.15 41.94 -61.93
CA GLY A 204 -81.97 41.39 -60.59
C GLY A 204 -80.95 40.25 -60.52
N THR A 205 -80.94 39.37 -61.53
CA THR A 205 -79.95 38.28 -61.63
C THR A 205 -78.54 38.80 -61.89
N LEU A 206 -78.39 39.81 -62.76
CA LEU A 206 -77.11 40.45 -63.04
C LEU A 206 -76.55 41.12 -61.79
N GLN A 207 -77.38 41.87 -61.05
CA GLN A 207 -76.95 42.51 -59.81
C GLN A 207 -76.46 41.47 -58.79
N GLN A 208 -77.17 40.35 -58.62
CA GLN A 208 -76.72 39.26 -57.74
C GLN A 208 -75.38 38.65 -58.19
N LYS A 209 -75.16 38.53 -59.51
CA LYS A 209 -73.90 38.05 -60.05
C LYS A 209 -72.77 39.04 -59.83
N ASP A 210 -73.03 40.34 -59.98
CA ASP A 210 -72.05 41.40 -59.72
C ASP A 210 -71.64 41.43 -58.25
N GLU A 211 -72.61 41.33 -57.33
CA GLU A 211 -72.35 41.19 -55.88
C GLU A 211 -71.48 39.95 -55.59
N MET A 212 -71.80 38.81 -56.20
CA MET A 212 -71.01 37.58 -56.04
C MET A 212 -69.59 37.70 -56.60
N ILE A 213 -69.41 38.42 -57.72
CA ILE A 213 -68.09 38.69 -58.31
C ILE A 213 -67.26 39.54 -57.35
N VAL A 214 -67.85 40.60 -56.77
CA VAL A 214 -67.17 41.45 -55.79
C VAL A 214 -66.74 40.64 -54.56
N ASP A 215 -67.61 39.78 -54.03
CA ASP A 215 -67.27 38.92 -52.89
C ASP A 215 -66.13 37.93 -53.22
N LEU A 216 -66.16 37.33 -54.40
CA LEU A 216 -65.10 36.44 -54.87
C LEU A 216 -63.77 37.18 -55.07
N GLN A 217 -63.81 38.42 -55.60
CA GLN A 217 -62.62 39.26 -55.76
C GLN A 217 -61.98 39.59 -54.41
N ASN A 218 -62.78 40.03 -53.43
CA ASN A 218 -62.31 40.31 -52.07
C ASN A 218 -61.72 39.05 -51.41
N SER A 219 -62.37 37.89 -51.60
CA SER A 219 -61.84 36.63 -51.08
C SER A 219 -60.53 36.21 -51.77
N LEU A 220 -60.38 36.48 -53.07
CA LEU A 220 -59.16 36.19 -53.82
C LEU A 220 -58.00 37.05 -53.31
N GLU A 221 -58.21 38.36 -53.17
CA GLU A 221 -57.23 39.31 -52.64
C GLU A 221 -56.75 38.88 -51.25
N THR A 222 -57.68 38.53 -50.35
CA THR A 222 -57.35 38.02 -49.02
C THR A 222 -56.49 36.74 -49.08
N LYS A 223 -56.75 35.85 -50.06
CA LYS A 223 -55.97 34.61 -50.23
C LYS A 223 -54.58 34.89 -50.82
N GLU A 224 -54.45 35.85 -51.72
CA GLU A 224 -53.17 36.29 -52.27
C GLU A 224 -52.27 36.88 -51.16
N GLU A 225 -52.83 37.72 -50.29
CA GLU A 225 -52.12 38.24 -49.11
C GLU A 225 -51.65 37.11 -48.18
N GLN A 226 -52.52 36.11 -47.93
CA GLN A 226 -52.16 34.93 -47.13
C GLN A 226 -51.00 34.15 -47.76
N ILE A 227 -51.05 33.93 -49.08
CA ILE A 227 -49.98 33.23 -49.82
C ILE A 227 -48.66 33.99 -49.70
N ASP A 228 -48.66 35.30 -49.86
CA ASP A 228 -47.44 36.10 -49.76
C ASP A 228 -46.88 36.12 -48.34
N SER A 229 -47.74 36.15 -47.32
CA SER A 229 -47.30 36.00 -45.93
C SER A 229 -46.64 34.64 -45.68
N LEU A 230 -47.21 33.56 -46.23
CA LEU A 230 -46.70 32.20 -46.09
C LEU A 230 -45.37 32.03 -46.81
N LYS A 231 -45.23 32.58 -48.03
CA LYS A 231 -43.95 32.58 -48.77
C LYS A 231 -42.85 33.25 -47.95
N LYS A 232 -43.10 34.46 -47.42
CA LYS A 232 -42.14 35.16 -46.54
C LYS A 232 -41.75 34.31 -45.33
N ARG A 233 -42.73 33.63 -44.70
CA ARG A 233 -42.46 32.75 -43.56
C ARG A 233 -41.63 31.53 -43.94
N VAL A 234 -41.88 30.94 -45.10
CA VAL A 234 -41.10 29.82 -45.64
C VAL A 234 -39.66 30.24 -45.93
N ASP A 235 -39.45 31.40 -46.55
CA ASP A 235 -38.11 31.91 -46.86
C ASP A 235 -37.34 32.22 -45.58
N GLN A 236 -37.97 32.88 -44.60
CA GLN A 236 -37.37 33.09 -43.28
C GLN A 236 -37.00 31.78 -42.60
N MET A 237 -37.90 30.78 -42.62
CA MET A 237 -37.64 29.48 -42.00
C MET A 237 -36.48 28.76 -42.68
N LYS A 238 -36.38 28.81 -44.02
CA LYS A 238 -35.24 28.27 -44.77
C LYS A 238 -33.93 28.92 -44.34
N THR A 239 -33.85 30.25 -44.34
CA THR A 239 -32.63 30.98 -43.96
C THR A 239 -32.21 30.67 -42.54
N VAL A 240 -33.12 30.78 -41.58
CA VAL A 240 -32.82 30.50 -40.16
C VAL A 240 -32.40 29.05 -39.95
N SER A 241 -33.02 28.09 -40.65
CA SER A 241 -32.63 26.68 -40.56
C SER A 241 -31.23 26.43 -41.14
N ALA A 242 -30.91 27.04 -42.29
CA ALA A 242 -29.59 26.91 -42.91
C ALA A 242 -28.49 27.49 -42.02
N GLU A 243 -28.67 28.73 -41.53
CA GLU A 243 -27.73 29.37 -40.61
C GLU A 243 -27.53 28.56 -39.32
N LYS A 244 -28.61 28.00 -38.77
CA LYS A 244 -28.53 27.17 -37.56
C LYS A 244 -27.73 25.89 -37.79
N PHE A 245 -27.97 25.20 -38.90
CA PHE A 245 -27.25 23.97 -39.22
C PHE A 245 -25.79 24.24 -39.57
N GLU A 246 -25.49 25.34 -40.27
CA GLU A 246 -24.13 25.75 -40.58
C GLU A 246 -23.34 26.09 -39.30
N ALA A 247 -23.93 26.89 -38.40
CA ALA A 247 -23.33 27.18 -37.09
C ALA A 247 -23.13 25.92 -36.24
N GLN A 248 -24.07 24.97 -36.28
CA GLN A 248 -23.91 23.68 -35.58
C GLN A 248 -22.79 22.84 -36.19
N THR A 249 -22.65 22.86 -37.51
CA THR A 249 -21.60 22.12 -38.24
C THR A 249 -20.24 22.68 -37.90
N SER A 250 -20.05 24.01 -37.95
CA SER A 250 -18.77 24.63 -37.56
C SER A 250 -18.39 24.35 -36.09
N ARG A 251 -19.35 24.35 -35.15
CA ARG A 251 -19.08 23.98 -33.75
C ARG A 251 -18.64 22.53 -33.59
N LEU A 252 -19.27 21.63 -34.34
CA LEU A 252 -18.90 20.21 -34.32
C LEU A 252 -17.52 20.00 -34.94
N GLU A 253 -17.19 20.69 -36.03
CA GLU A 253 -15.85 20.66 -36.63
C GLU A 253 -14.77 21.16 -35.68
N GLU A 254 -15.02 22.28 -34.98
CA GLU A 254 -14.10 22.82 -33.97
C GLU A 254 -13.91 21.83 -32.80
N THR A 255 -15.00 21.21 -32.33
CA THR A 255 -14.93 20.19 -31.28
C THR A 255 -14.15 18.96 -31.75
N LEU A 256 -14.38 18.50 -32.98
CA LEU A 256 -13.67 17.36 -33.56
C LEU A 256 -12.16 17.65 -33.69
N GLN A 257 -11.79 18.88 -34.05
CA GLN A 257 -10.41 19.31 -34.13
C GLN A 257 -9.73 19.28 -32.75
N MET A 258 -10.38 19.85 -31.72
CA MET A 258 -9.86 19.80 -30.35
C MET A 258 -9.68 18.37 -29.83
N GLU A 259 -10.62 17.47 -30.11
CA GLU A 259 -10.51 16.07 -29.69
C GLU A 259 -9.41 15.32 -30.46
N ARG A 260 -9.15 15.66 -31.72
CA ARG A 260 -8.00 15.12 -32.47
C ARG A 260 -6.67 15.56 -31.86
N GLU A 261 -6.52 16.85 -31.58
CA GLU A 261 -5.31 17.39 -30.94
C GLU A 261 -5.08 16.75 -29.56
N ARG A 262 -6.15 16.54 -28.81
CA ARG A 262 -6.10 15.83 -27.52
C ARG A 262 -5.69 14.37 -27.67
N ALA A 263 -6.17 13.68 -28.72
CA ALA A 263 -5.77 12.30 -28.99
C ALA A 263 -4.27 12.22 -29.34
N ASP A 264 -3.76 13.14 -30.15
CA ASP A 264 -2.34 13.23 -30.51
C ASP A 264 -1.46 13.49 -29.27
N GLU A 265 -1.87 14.41 -28.38
CA GLU A 265 -1.16 14.65 -27.11
C GLU A 265 -1.12 13.41 -26.21
N LEU A 266 -2.22 12.67 -26.13
CA LEU A 266 -2.30 11.44 -25.35
C LEU A 266 -1.40 10.35 -25.93
N GLU A 267 -1.30 10.24 -27.25
CA GLU A 267 -0.40 9.30 -27.92
C GLU A 267 1.07 9.63 -27.62
N ILE A 268 1.45 10.90 -27.66
CA ILE A 268 2.79 11.35 -27.27
C ILE A 268 3.09 10.97 -25.82
N ARG A 269 2.19 11.29 -24.88
CA ARG A 269 2.37 10.93 -23.46
C ARG A 269 2.45 9.43 -23.24
N LEU A 270 1.65 8.63 -23.96
CA LEU A 270 1.70 7.18 -23.87
C LEU A 270 3.09 6.66 -24.28
N LYS A 271 3.68 7.21 -25.34
CA LYS A 271 5.01 6.85 -25.82
C LYS A 271 6.11 7.24 -24.84
N GLU A 272 6.02 8.43 -24.24
CA GLU A 272 6.95 8.89 -23.20
C GLU A 272 6.90 7.99 -21.96
N VAL A 273 5.70 7.70 -21.46
CA VAL A 273 5.51 6.80 -20.31
C VAL A 273 6.02 5.40 -20.62
N SER A 274 5.75 4.87 -21.81
CA SER A 274 6.24 3.54 -22.22
C SER A 274 7.77 3.49 -22.26
N THR A 275 8.41 4.54 -22.76
CA THR A 275 9.88 4.65 -22.80
C THR A 275 10.46 4.73 -21.38
N ALA A 276 9.85 5.54 -20.51
CA ALA A 276 10.27 5.64 -19.11
C ALA A 276 10.12 4.30 -18.37
N LEU A 277 9.03 3.57 -18.61
CA LEU A 277 8.78 2.27 -18.01
C LEU A 277 9.84 1.23 -18.41
N GLU A 278 10.23 1.20 -19.69
CA GLU A 278 11.28 0.31 -20.19
C GLU A 278 12.65 0.65 -19.57
N ASN A 279 12.98 1.94 -19.45
CA ASN A 279 14.21 2.37 -18.78
C ASN A 279 14.24 1.98 -17.29
N TYR A 280 13.12 2.13 -16.59
CA TYR A 280 13.01 1.69 -15.19
C TYR A 280 13.17 0.19 -15.05
N LYS A 281 12.59 -0.59 -15.98
CA LYS A 281 12.72 -2.04 -16.00
C LYS A 281 14.18 -2.47 -16.19
N GLN A 282 14.90 -1.89 -17.16
CA GLN A 282 16.33 -2.15 -17.35
C GLN A 282 17.17 -1.75 -16.13
N SER A 283 16.87 -0.60 -15.50
CA SER A 283 17.56 -0.19 -14.29
C SER A 283 17.31 -1.14 -13.12
N MET A 284 16.11 -1.75 -13.03
CA MET A 284 15.77 -2.70 -11.99
C MET A 284 16.54 -4.03 -12.21
N GLU A 285 16.59 -4.53 -13.45
CA GLU A 285 17.38 -5.72 -13.80
C GLU A 285 18.88 -5.54 -13.45
N GLN A 286 19.46 -4.38 -13.77
CA GLN A 286 20.86 -4.08 -13.40
C GLN A 286 21.08 -4.07 -11.88
N LYS A 287 20.11 -3.57 -11.11
CA LYS A 287 20.19 -3.55 -9.65
C LYS A 287 20.05 -4.95 -9.07
N ASP A 288 19.21 -5.81 -9.65
CA ASP A 288 19.09 -7.21 -9.24
C ASP A 288 20.38 -7.99 -9.50
N GLU A 289 21.03 -7.78 -10.64
CA GLU A 289 22.37 -8.35 -10.94
C GLU A 289 23.43 -7.89 -9.95
N GLU A 290 23.43 -6.60 -9.59
CA GLU A 290 24.34 -6.03 -8.59
C GLU A 290 24.12 -6.66 -7.19
N ILE A 291 22.85 -6.84 -6.79
CA ILE A 291 22.48 -7.50 -5.54
C ILE A 291 22.95 -8.95 -5.52
N GLU A 292 22.76 -9.69 -6.61
CA GLU A 292 23.19 -11.09 -6.74
C GLU A 292 24.72 -11.20 -6.59
N SER A 293 25.47 -10.32 -7.25
CA SER A 293 26.94 -10.23 -7.16
C SER A 293 27.41 -9.91 -5.74
N LEU A 294 26.77 -8.94 -5.07
CA LEU A 294 27.09 -8.58 -3.69
C LEU A 294 26.79 -9.72 -2.72
N ARG A 295 25.69 -10.44 -2.90
CA ARG A 295 25.35 -11.62 -2.09
C ARG A 295 26.41 -12.70 -2.24
N LYS A 296 26.88 -12.97 -3.47
CA LYS A 296 27.94 -13.94 -3.73
C LYS A 296 29.25 -13.54 -3.02
N ARG A 297 29.69 -12.29 -3.18
CA ARG A 297 30.89 -11.77 -2.48
C ARG A 297 30.76 -11.85 -0.96
N LEU A 298 29.59 -11.57 -0.42
CA LEU A 298 29.34 -11.69 1.02
C LEU A 298 29.47 -13.14 1.49
N THR A 299 28.94 -14.10 0.73
CA THR A 299 29.07 -15.53 1.06
C THR A 299 30.52 -16.01 0.99
N GLU A 300 31.27 -15.61 -0.04
CA GLU A 300 32.69 -15.92 -0.19
C GLU A 300 33.50 -15.33 0.98
N THR A 301 33.31 -14.04 1.27
CA THR A 301 34.00 -13.36 2.38
C THR A 301 33.69 -14.00 3.73
N LYS A 302 32.44 -14.41 3.98
CA LYS A 302 32.07 -15.14 5.21
C LYS A 302 32.80 -16.48 5.31
N SER A 303 32.91 -17.20 4.20
CA SER A 303 33.65 -18.47 4.14
C SER A 303 35.14 -18.26 4.42
N ASP A 304 35.75 -17.24 3.81
CA ASP A 304 37.17 -16.91 4.01
C ASP A 304 37.47 -16.51 5.46
N ILE A 305 36.59 -15.71 6.08
CA ILE A 305 36.69 -15.34 7.49
C ILE A 305 36.59 -16.60 8.37
N ALA A 306 35.63 -17.48 8.10
CA ALA A 306 35.46 -18.72 8.88
C ALA A 306 36.69 -19.63 8.77
N ALA A 307 37.24 -19.82 7.57
CA ALA A 307 38.45 -20.59 7.34
C ALA A 307 39.66 -19.98 8.08
N THR A 308 39.87 -18.67 7.92
CA THR A 308 40.97 -17.95 8.58
C THR A 308 40.86 -18.02 10.11
N SER A 309 39.64 -17.89 10.65
CA SER A 309 39.40 -18.00 12.08
C SER A 309 39.72 -19.40 12.59
N ALA A 310 39.33 -20.46 11.86
CA ALA A 310 39.64 -21.83 12.23
C ALA A 310 41.16 -22.10 12.22
N ASP A 311 41.87 -21.60 11.22
CA ASP A 311 43.32 -21.71 11.12
C ASP A 311 44.02 -21.01 12.29
N LYS A 312 43.57 -19.80 12.64
CA LYS A 312 44.13 -19.05 13.78
C LYS A 312 43.84 -19.73 15.11
N GLU A 313 42.65 -20.28 15.30
CA GLU A 313 42.31 -21.04 16.50
C GLU A 313 43.20 -22.29 16.66
N ALA A 314 43.47 -22.98 15.54
CA ALA A 314 44.39 -24.11 15.53
C ALA A 314 45.83 -23.71 15.85
N GLU A 315 46.30 -22.58 15.32
CA GLU A 315 47.63 -22.01 15.62
C GLU A 315 47.77 -21.63 17.10
N ILE A 316 46.76 -20.97 17.67
CA ILE A 316 46.70 -20.63 19.11
C ILE A 316 46.82 -21.90 19.95
N LYS A 317 46.01 -22.92 19.66
CA LYS A 317 46.06 -24.19 20.39
C LYS A 317 47.44 -24.86 20.34
N GLN A 318 48.10 -24.83 19.18
CA GLN A 318 49.46 -25.36 19.05
C GLN A 318 50.48 -24.57 19.88
N LEU A 319 50.34 -23.24 19.96
CA LEU A 319 51.20 -22.39 20.78
C LEU A 319 50.95 -22.63 22.26
N GLU A 320 49.70 -22.76 22.70
CA GLU A 320 49.36 -23.12 24.09
C GLU A 320 49.96 -24.47 24.50
N ASP A 321 49.88 -25.48 23.63
CA ASP A 321 50.49 -26.79 23.90
C ASP A 321 52.03 -26.71 23.98
N LYS A 322 52.66 -25.86 23.16
CA LYS A 322 54.12 -25.60 23.25
C LYS A 322 54.48 -24.90 24.57
N ILE A 323 53.70 -23.90 24.98
CA ILE A 323 53.90 -23.19 26.25
C ILE A 323 53.82 -24.18 27.41
N ARG A 324 52.78 -25.02 27.48
CA ARG A 324 52.64 -26.05 28.53
C ARG A 324 53.83 -27.01 28.57
N LYS A 325 54.33 -27.43 27.41
CA LYS A 325 55.53 -28.28 27.34
C LYS A 325 56.77 -27.57 27.88
N MET A 326 56.96 -26.29 27.53
CA MET A 326 58.08 -25.50 28.03
C MET A 326 57.98 -25.24 29.54
N GLU A 327 56.78 -24.94 30.06
CA GLU A 327 56.53 -24.78 31.50
C GLU A 327 56.88 -26.06 32.28
N HIS A 328 56.52 -27.22 31.75
CA HIS A 328 56.87 -28.51 32.35
C HIS A 328 58.38 -28.74 32.35
N GLN A 329 59.05 -28.48 31.21
CA GLN A 329 60.51 -28.57 31.12
C GLN A 329 61.22 -27.62 32.08
N LEU A 330 60.73 -26.39 32.23
CA LEU A 330 61.27 -25.39 33.15
C LEU A 330 61.11 -25.87 34.60
N THR A 331 59.96 -26.45 34.94
CA THR A 331 59.72 -27.06 36.25
C THR A 331 60.70 -28.20 36.53
N ASP A 332 60.91 -29.12 35.59
CA ASP A 332 61.86 -30.23 35.73
C ASP A 332 63.30 -29.75 35.90
N LYS A 333 63.68 -28.70 35.15
CA LYS A 333 65.00 -28.07 35.27
C LYS A 333 65.18 -27.39 36.62
N ASN A 334 64.18 -26.67 37.11
CA ASN A 334 64.22 -26.06 38.45
C ASN A 334 64.36 -27.12 39.55
N ASN A 335 63.59 -28.21 39.48
CA ASN A 335 63.71 -29.32 40.42
C ASN A 335 65.10 -29.97 40.37
N SER A 336 65.70 -30.08 39.18
CA SER A 336 67.06 -30.60 39.01
C SER A 336 68.11 -29.65 39.59
N LEU A 337 67.92 -28.34 39.41
CA LEU A 337 68.77 -27.30 39.98
C LEU A 337 68.72 -27.33 41.51
N GLU A 338 67.53 -27.38 42.11
CA GLU A 338 67.36 -27.46 43.56
C GLU A 338 68.07 -28.69 44.16
N ARG A 339 68.00 -29.85 43.48
CA ARG A 339 68.74 -31.05 43.90
C ARG A 339 70.24 -30.86 43.82
N ALA A 340 70.72 -30.18 42.77
CA ALA A 340 72.15 -29.89 42.62
C ALA A 340 72.63 -28.93 43.71
N GLU A 341 71.86 -27.89 44.02
CA GLU A 341 72.13 -26.94 45.11
C GLU A 341 72.22 -27.65 46.46
N LYS A 342 71.24 -28.50 46.80
CA LYS A 342 71.28 -29.33 48.02
C LYS A 342 72.50 -30.25 48.07
N LYS A 343 72.91 -30.82 46.94
CA LYS A 343 74.12 -31.64 46.87
C LYS A 343 75.39 -30.81 47.09
N ILE A 344 75.46 -29.60 46.54
CA ILE A 344 76.56 -28.67 46.77
C ILE A 344 76.63 -28.29 48.26
N GLU A 345 75.50 -27.97 48.88
CA GLU A 345 75.42 -27.65 50.31
C GLU A 345 75.90 -28.82 51.18
N GLY A 346 75.45 -30.05 50.88
CA GLY A 346 75.91 -31.25 51.56
C GLY A 346 77.42 -31.49 51.40
N LEU A 347 77.96 -31.37 50.18
CA LEU A 347 79.39 -31.50 49.93
C LEU A 347 80.20 -30.39 50.62
N SER A 348 79.69 -29.16 50.66
CA SER A 348 80.34 -28.05 51.36
C SER A 348 80.42 -28.31 52.86
N THR A 349 79.38 -28.90 53.44
CA THR A 349 79.36 -29.31 54.85
C THR A 349 80.40 -30.41 55.10
N GLU A 350 80.43 -31.44 54.26
CA GLU A 350 81.43 -32.53 54.36
C GLU A 350 82.86 -32.00 54.24
N VAL A 351 83.12 -31.06 53.32
CA VAL A 351 84.44 -30.41 53.18
C VAL A 351 84.82 -29.67 54.46
N ASN A 352 83.89 -28.92 55.06
CA ASN A 352 84.16 -28.22 56.32
C ASN A 352 84.48 -29.21 57.46
N GLU A 353 83.70 -30.28 57.63
CA GLU A 353 83.96 -31.32 58.63
C GLU A 353 85.33 -32.00 58.41
N LYS A 354 85.69 -32.26 57.15
CA LYS A 354 87.01 -32.81 56.81
C LYS A 354 88.14 -31.83 57.13
N ASN A 355 87.95 -30.54 56.87
CA ASN A 355 88.93 -29.51 57.23
C ASN A 355 89.11 -29.41 58.74
N GLU A 356 88.02 -29.40 59.52
CA GLU A 356 88.10 -29.44 61.00
C GLU A 356 88.86 -30.69 61.48
N THR A 357 88.57 -31.85 60.89
CA THR A 357 89.32 -33.10 61.20
C THR A 357 90.81 -32.97 60.85
N ILE A 358 91.14 -32.33 59.72
CA ILE A 358 92.53 -32.07 59.34
C ILE A 358 93.20 -31.17 60.37
N ASP A 359 92.57 -30.06 60.76
CA ASP A 359 93.10 -29.13 61.77
C ASP A 359 93.37 -29.84 63.10
N GLU A 360 92.44 -30.70 63.56
CA GLU A 360 92.63 -31.53 64.75
C GLU A 360 93.84 -32.46 64.63
N LYS A 361 93.98 -33.11 63.46
CA LYS A 361 95.10 -34.02 63.18
C LYS A 361 96.43 -33.28 63.07
N GLU A 362 96.44 -32.08 62.49
CA GLU A 362 97.63 -31.23 62.44
C GLU A 362 98.09 -30.82 63.84
N GLU A 363 97.16 -30.50 64.74
CA GLU A 363 97.47 -30.19 66.14
C GLU A 363 97.97 -31.42 66.91
N GLU A 364 97.40 -32.61 66.66
CA GLU A 364 97.89 -33.87 67.20
C GLU A 364 99.33 -34.16 66.72
N VAL A 365 99.60 -33.99 65.42
CA VAL A 365 100.95 -34.13 64.85
C VAL A 365 101.91 -33.13 65.48
N ARG A 366 101.49 -31.88 65.71
CA ARG A 366 102.30 -30.86 66.38
C ARG A 366 102.65 -31.28 67.81
N LYS A 367 101.68 -31.80 68.58
CA LYS A 367 101.90 -32.34 69.93
C LYS A 367 102.86 -33.51 69.93
N LEU A 368 102.66 -34.49 69.04
CA LEU A 368 103.55 -35.64 68.89
C LEU A 368 104.97 -35.22 68.49
N LYS A 369 105.12 -34.23 67.60
CA LYS A 369 106.43 -33.70 67.20
C LYS A 369 107.15 -33.03 68.37
N ASN A 370 106.44 -32.27 69.20
CA ASN A 370 106.99 -31.71 70.43
C ASN A 370 107.39 -32.80 71.42
N GLN A 371 106.55 -33.81 71.64
CA GLN A 371 106.89 -34.96 72.50
C GLN A 371 108.11 -35.71 71.99
N LEU A 372 108.20 -35.98 70.68
CA LEU A 372 109.36 -36.63 70.06
C LEU A 372 110.63 -35.80 70.25
N THR A 373 110.53 -34.48 70.18
CA THR A 373 111.65 -33.55 70.41
C THR A 373 112.12 -33.63 71.85
N ASN A 374 111.20 -33.56 72.82
CA ASN A 374 111.51 -33.70 74.25
C ASN A 374 112.12 -35.08 74.57
N VAL A 375 111.59 -36.16 73.98
CA VAL A 375 112.16 -37.51 74.15
C VAL A 375 113.56 -37.57 73.55
N LYS A 376 113.79 -36.98 72.37
CA LYS A 376 115.11 -36.95 71.75
C LYS A 376 116.13 -36.18 72.59
N GLU A 377 115.74 -35.05 73.17
CA GLU A 377 116.56 -34.29 74.12
C GLU A 377 116.84 -35.11 75.38
N SER A 378 115.82 -35.70 76.00
CA SER A 378 115.97 -36.56 77.18
C SER A 378 116.91 -37.75 76.92
N VAL A 379 116.78 -38.42 75.77
CA VAL A 379 117.68 -39.54 75.39
C VAL A 379 119.10 -39.03 75.15
N SER A 380 119.26 -37.84 74.57
CA SER A 380 120.58 -37.22 74.39
C SER A 380 121.23 -36.92 75.74
N ASP A 381 120.48 -36.35 76.69
CA ASP A 381 120.95 -36.05 78.04
C ASP A 381 121.28 -37.33 78.81
N GLU A 382 120.42 -38.35 78.73
CA GLU A 382 120.67 -39.65 79.35
C GLU A 382 121.90 -40.33 78.75
N LYS A 383 122.08 -40.27 77.43
CA LYS A 383 123.29 -40.76 76.75
C LYS A 383 124.54 -40.00 77.20
N ALA A 384 124.47 -38.68 77.36
CA ALA A 384 125.58 -37.88 77.87
C ALA A 384 125.93 -38.27 79.33
N ASN A 385 124.92 -38.46 80.17
CA ASN A 385 125.08 -38.92 81.55
C ASN A 385 125.66 -40.33 81.62
N LEU A 386 125.16 -41.26 80.80
CA LEU A 386 125.68 -42.63 80.72
C LEU A 386 127.14 -42.64 80.25
N ASN A 387 127.48 -41.83 79.24
CA ASN A 387 128.87 -41.65 78.81
C ASN A 387 129.76 -41.10 79.92
N ALA A 388 129.27 -40.14 80.72
CA ALA A 388 130.00 -39.63 81.87
C ALA A 388 130.22 -40.72 82.94
N GLN A 389 129.20 -41.55 83.21
CA GLN A 389 129.34 -42.71 84.10
C GLN A 389 130.33 -43.75 83.55
N VAL A 390 130.24 -44.08 82.26
CA VAL A 390 131.18 -45.00 81.60
C VAL A 390 132.60 -44.47 81.73
N ASN A 391 132.84 -43.19 81.45
CA ASN A 391 134.17 -42.58 81.60
C ASN A 391 134.66 -42.61 83.05
N LYS A 392 133.77 -42.38 84.03
CA LYS A 392 134.10 -42.50 85.45
C LYS A 392 134.48 -43.93 85.82
N LEU A 393 133.68 -44.92 85.43
CA LEU A 393 133.97 -46.34 85.64
C LEU A 393 135.25 -46.77 84.92
N LEU A 394 135.56 -46.21 83.75
CA LEU A 394 136.80 -46.49 83.03
C LEU A 394 138.02 -45.95 83.78
N LYS A 395 137.87 -44.77 84.40
CA LYS A 395 138.90 -44.20 85.28
C LYS A 395 139.09 -45.07 86.52
N GLU A 396 138.01 -45.45 87.20
CA GLU A 396 138.06 -46.36 88.36
C GLU A 396 138.67 -47.72 87.98
N LYS A 397 138.29 -48.29 86.82
CA LYS A 397 138.89 -49.52 86.28
C LYS A 397 140.39 -49.36 86.09
N ASN A 398 140.84 -48.26 85.47
CA ASN A 398 142.27 -48.01 85.25
C ASN A 398 143.02 -47.83 86.58
N GLU A 399 142.44 -47.12 87.56
CA GLU A 399 142.99 -47.00 88.91
C GLU A 399 143.12 -48.38 89.58
N THR A 400 142.09 -49.24 89.50
CA THR A 400 142.17 -50.62 89.99
C THR A 400 143.15 -51.50 89.20
N ASP A 401 143.29 -51.31 87.89
CA ASP A 401 144.28 -52.03 87.07
C ASP A 401 145.71 -51.62 87.45
N GLU A 402 145.95 -50.34 87.77
CA GLU A 402 147.21 -49.84 88.31
C GLU A 402 147.49 -50.41 89.70
N GLU A 403 146.50 -50.43 90.61
CA GLU A 403 146.62 -51.12 91.90
C GLU A 403 146.94 -52.60 91.72
N LEU A 404 146.28 -53.29 90.78
CA LEU A 404 146.50 -54.70 90.50
C LEU A 404 147.89 -54.96 89.89
N GLN A 405 148.43 -54.05 89.09
CA GLN A 405 149.82 -54.08 88.62
C GLN A 405 150.81 -53.88 89.77
N ASN A 406 150.55 -52.94 90.69
CA ASN A 406 151.36 -52.72 91.87
C ASN A 406 151.37 -53.96 92.78
N LEU A 407 150.19 -54.54 93.06
CA LEU A 407 150.05 -55.79 93.78
C LEU A 407 150.77 -56.95 93.08
N LYS A 408 150.71 -57.05 91.74
CA LYS A 408 151.48 -58.04 90.98
C LYS A 408 152.99 -57.84 91.11
N GLN A 409 153.48 -56.60 91.12
CA GLN A 409 154.90 -56.31 91.38
C GLN A 409 155.28 -56.68 92.82
N GLU A 410 154.41 -56.41 93.79
CA GLU A 410 154.61 -56.77 95.19
C GLU A 410 154.65 -58.30 95.37
N ILE A 411 153.76 -59.04 94.72
CA ILE A 411 153.79 -60.51 94.67
C ILE A 411 155.09 -61.01 94.02
N ARG A 412 155.57 -60.38 92.93
CA ARG A 412 156.87 -60.75 92.34
C ARG A 412 158.02 -60.54 93.30
N LYS A 413 158.06 -59.40 94.01
CA LYS A 413 159.07 -59.14 95.04
C LYS A 413 158.99 -60.14 96.18
N LEU A 414 157.78 -60.47 96.64
CA LEU A 414 157.55 -61.47 97.67
C LEU A 414 157.95 -62.87 97.20
N ASN A 415 157.71 -63.24 95.93
CA ASN A 415 158.16 -64.50 95.36
C ASN A 415 159.68 -64.55 95.20
N GLU A 416 160.35 -63.47 94.80
CA GLU A 416 161.81 -63.40 94.80
C GLU A 416 162.37 -63.55 96.22
N GLN A 417 161.74 -62.93 97.22
CA GLN A 417 162.09 -63.14 98.63
C GLN A 417 161.83 -64.58 99.07
N LEU A 418 160.74 -65.20 98.60
CA LEU A 418 160.41 -66.59 98.91
C LEU A 418 161.43 -67.55 98.28
N ASP A 419 161.80 -67.37 97.01
CA ASP A 419 162.83 -68.14 96.31
C ASP A 419 164.19 -68.02 97.03
N GLU A 420 164.55 -66.82 97.49
CA GLU A 420 165.75 -66.59 98.29
C GLU A 420 165.69 -67.34 99.62
N LYS A 421 164.51 -67.35 100.28
CA LYS A 421 164.26 -68.12 101.51
C LYS A 421 164.25 -69.62 101.26
N GLU A 422 163.71 -70.10 100.15
CA GLU A 422 163.74 -71.52 99.75
C GLU A 422 165.17 -71.98 99.46
N LYS A 423 166.00 -71.14 98.82
CA LYS A 423 167.45 -71.40 98.69
C LYS A 423 168.14 -71.50 100.05
N GLN A 424 167.85 -70.56 100.97
CA GLN A 424 168.38 -70.63 102.34
C GLN A 424 167.94 -71.91 103.07
N VAL A 425 166.68 -72.32 102.92
CA VAL A 425 166.16 -73.57 103.50
C VAL A 425 166.81 -74.81 102.87
N SER A 426 167.08 -74.79 101.56
CA SER A 426 167.79 -75.88 100.85
C SER A 426 169.24 -76.03 101.32
N GLU A 427 169.94 -74.92 101.55
CA GLU A 427 171.30 -74.93 102.12
C GLU A 427 171.30 -75.43 103.58
N ILE A 428 170.35 -74.96 104.39
CA ILE A 428 170.16 -75.45 105.76
C ILE A 428 169.84 -76.95 105.75
N SER A 429 168.98 -77.43 104.85
CA SER A 429 168.63 -78.86 104.76
C SER A 429 169.82 -79.73 104.38
N LYS A 430 170.70 -79.28 103.48
CA LYS A 430 171.96 -79.98 103.17
C LYS A 430 172.91 -80.01 104.37
N GLY A 431 172.99 -78.91 105.12
CA GLY A 431 173.75 -78.88 106.38
C GLY A 431 173.18 -79.83 107.43
N GLN A 432 171.85 -79.96 107.48
CA GLN A 432 171.15 -80.83 108.41
C GLN A 432 171.35 -82.32 108.06
N GLU A 433 171.41 -82.69 106.78
CA GLU A 433 171.71 -84.05 106.32
C GLU A 433 173.12 -84.50 106.73
N VAL A 434 174.12 -83.62 106.60
CA VAL A 434 175.50 -83.88 107.06
C VAL A 434 175.54 -84.06 108.59
N ILE A 435 174.81 -83.25 109.35
CA ILE A 435 174.71 -83.37 110.81
C ILE A 435 173.98 -84.66 111.23
N GLU A 436 172.96 -85.10 110.48
CA GLU A 436 172.21 -86.33 110.76
C GLU A 436 173.09 -87.58 110.54
N ASP A 437 173.93 -87.57 109.51
CA ASP A 437 174.91 -88.63 109.23
C ASP A 437 175.99 -88.70 110.33
N ASP A 438 176.56 -87.56 110.74
CA ASP A 438 177.51 -87.49 111.87
C ASP A 438 176.86 -87.99 113.17
N ARG A 439 175.60 -87.62 113.41
CA ARG A 439 174.84 -88.07 114.59
C ARG A 439 174.62 -89.58 114.58
N LYS A 440 174.36 -90.20 113.43
CA LYS A 440 174.26 -91.66 113.28
C LYS A 440 175.58 -92.34 113.61
N ALA A 441 176.69 -91.84 113.07
CA ALA A 441 178.02 -92.40 113.33
C ALA A 441 178.38 -92.36 114.82
N ILE A 442 178.15 -91.22 115.49
CA ILE A 442 178.36 -91.06 116.93
C ILE A 442 177.45 -91.99 117.75
N LYS A 443 176.20 -92.20 117.31
CA LYS A 443 175.25 -93.07 118.00
C LYS A 443 175.65 -94.55 117.95
N GLU A 444 176.18 -95.01 116.81
CA GLU A 444 176.72 -96.37 116.66
C GLU A 444 177.97 -96.59 117.54
N GLU A 445 178.82 -95.58 117.68
CA GLU A 445 180.00 -95.62 118.55
C GLU A 445 179.60 -95.64 120.05
N ARG A 446 178.62 -94.81 120.43
CA ARG A 446 178.00 -94.82 121.75
C ARG A 446 177.40 -96.18 122.10
N ASP A 447 176.70 -96.83 121.18
CA ASP A 447 176.05 -98.12 121.44
C ASP A 447 177.06 -99.25 121.62
N LYS A 448 178.19 -99.22 120.89
CA LYS A 448 179.33 -100.12 121.16
C LYS A 448 179.93 -99.91 122.55
N LEU A 449 180.10 -98.66 122.97
CA LEU A 449 180.61 -98.32 124.29
C LEU A 449 179.62 -98.69 125.41
N LEU A 450 178.32 -98.55 125.18
CA LEU A 450 177.26 -98.96 126.11
C LEU A 450 177.29 -100.46 126.39
N VAL A 451 177.44 -101.29 125.35
CA VAL A 451 177.58 -102.75 125.51
C VAL A 451 178.84 -103.10 126.31
N GLN A 452 179.94 -102.39 126.09
CA GLN A 452 181.16 -102.58 126.88
C GLN A 452 180.97 -102.13 128.35
N LEU A 453 180.29 -101.02 128.58
CA LEU A 453 179.97 -100.50 129.91
C LEU A 453 179.07 -101.49 130.67
N GLU A 454 178.04 -102.04 130.02
CA GLU A 454 177.12 -103.02 130.61
C GLU A 454 177.87 -104.29 131.06
N ASN A 455 178.84 -104.73 130.27
CA ASN A 455 179.66 -105.90 130.59
C ASN A 455 180.56 -105.64 131.82
N VAL A 456 181.16 -104.45 131.91
CA VAL A 456 181.93 -104.02 133.10
C VAL A 456 181.01 -103.83 134.32
N LYS A 457 179.79 -103.33 134.11
CA LYS A 457 178.80 -103.11 135.18
C LYS A 457 178.31 -104.44 135.77
N SER A 458 178.14 -105.47 134.94
CA SER A 458 177.88 -106.84 135.41
C SER A 458 179.02 -107.39 136.27
N GLN A 459 180.27 -107.12 135.88
CA GLN A 459 181.44 -107.52 136.68
C GLN A 459 181.52 -106.78 138.02
N ILE A 460 181.14 -105.49 138.05
CA ILE A 460 181.06 -104.70 139.29
C ILE A 460 179.95 -105.24 140.20
N ASN A 461 178.79 -105.58 139.66
CA ASN A 461 177.66 -106.10 140.45
C ASN A 461 178.00 -107.43 141.14
N GLU A 462 178.74 -108.35 140.50
CA GLU A 462 179.21 -109.59 141.16
C GLU A 462 180.16 -109.31 142.33
N ILE A 463 180.93 -108.23 142.27
CA ILE A 463 181.83 -107.81 143.37
C ILE A 463 181.04 -107.08 144.46
N GLN A 464 180.00 -106.32 144.09
CA GLN A 464 179.15 -105.58 145.02
C GLN A 464 178.23 -106.49 145.84
N GLU A 465 177.66 -107.55 145.25
CA GLU A 465 176.87 -108.54 146.01
C GLU A 465 177.73 -109.22 147.09
N LYS A 466 178.99 -109.54 146.77
CA LYS A 466 179.94 -110.08 147.77
C LYS A 466 180.28 -109.09 148.89
N ALA A 467 180.10 -107.79 148.69
CA ALA A 467 180.32 -106.75 149.68
C ALA A 467 179.06 -106.48 150.53
N GLU A 468 177.87 -106.47 149.91
CA GLU A 468 176.59 -106.26 150.60
C GLU A 468 176.23 -107.39 151.56
N GLU A 469 176.60 -108.65 151.25
CA GLU A 469 176.47 -109.75 152.22
C GLU A 469 177.27 -109.47 153.50
N LYS A 470 178.44 -108.82 153.40
CA LYS A 470 179.23 -108.44 154.57
C LYS A 470 178.66 -107.23 155.31
N GLU A 471 178.06 -106.26 154.61
CA GLU A 471 177.56 -105.02 155.23
C GLU A 471 176.20 -105.21 155.93
N ASN A 472 175.33 -106.05 155.39
CA ASN A 472 174.05 -106.36 156.02
C ASN A 472 174.21 -107.12 157.35
N LEU A 473 175.31 -107.84 157.52
CA LEU A 473 175.67 -108.44 158.81
C LEU A 473 175.95 -107.35 159.88
N ILE A 474 176.50 -106.21 159.49
CA ILE A 474 176.87 -105.11 160.40
C ILE A 474 175.65 -104.29 160.81
N LYS A 475 174.76 -103.95 159.87
CA LYS A 475 173.60 -103.08 160.14
C LYS A 475 172.58 -103.68 161.10
N ASN A 476 172.38 -105.00 161.06
CA ASN A 476 171.42 -105.66 161.94
C ASN A 476 171.84 -105.64 163.41
N LEU A 477 173.14 -105.55 163.71
CA LEU A 477 173.64 -105.38 165.08
C LEU A 477 173.28 -103.99 165.65
N THR A 478 173.32 -102.94 164.83
CA THR A 478 173.19 -101.56 165.31
C THR A 478 171.75 -101.18 165.70
N LYS A 479 170.75 -101.64 164.95
CA LYS A 479 169.33 -101.31 165.23
C LYS A 479 168.83 -101.88 166.55
N SER A 480 169.41 -102.97 167.03
CA SER A 480 169.02 -103.60 168.31
C SER A 480 169.37 -102.74 169.53
N LEU A 481 170.49 -102.00 169.50
CA LEU A 481 171.06 -101.36 170.69
C LEU A 481 170.43 -100.01 171.06
N GLN A 482 169.74 -99.34 170.14
CA GLN A 482 169.13 -98.01 170.39
C GLN A 482 167.91 -98.05 171.33
N GLY A 483 167.40 -99.23 171.67
CA GLY A 483 166.30 -99.39 172.62
C GLY A 483 166.69 -99.17 174.09
N VAL A 484 167.98 -99.22 174.43
CA VAL A 484 168.42 -99.32 175.84
C VAL A 484 168.57 -97.93 176.48
N PRO A 485 168.01 -97.69 177.69
CA PRO A 485 168.10 -96.39 178.39
C PRO A 485 169.54 -95.94 178.61
N LYS A 486 170.43 -96.87 178.96
CA LYS A 486 171.88 -96.64 179.06
C LYS A 486 172.48 -96.16 177.73
N PHE A 487 172.03 -96.70 176.61
CA PHE A 487 172.50 -96.33 175.27
C PHE A 487 171.98 -94.98 174.81
N ARG A 488 170.74 -94.62 175.18
CA ARG A 488 170.15 -93.32 174.87
C ARG A 488 170.80 -92.18 175.63
N VAL A 489 171.12 -92.40 176.91
CA VAL A 489 171.91 -91.46 177.72
C VAL A 489 173.36 -91.39 177.22
N PHE A 490 173.96 -92.50 176.77
CA PHE A 490 175.29 -92.51 176.14
C PHE A 490 175.33 -91.71 174.82
N LEU A 491 174.40 -91.94 173.89
CA LEU A 491 174.30 -91.18 172.64
C LEU A 491 174.01 -89.69 172.90
N ALA A 492 173.13 -89.38 173.86
CA ALA A 492 172.87 -87.99 174.22
C ALA A 492 174.12 -87.27 174.75
N ILE A 493 174.97 -87.94 175.53
CA ILE A 493 176.25 -87.37 175.95
C ILE A 493 177.25 -87.27 174.78
N GLN A 494 177.21 -88.21 173.84
CA GLN A 494 178.08 -88.22 172.66
C GLN A 494 177.75 -87.06 171.69
N ASP A 495 176.48 -86.79 171.46
CA ASP A 495 176.01 -85.80 170.48
C ASP A 495 176.04 -84.36 171.02
N ILE A 496 175.88 -84.17 172.33
CA ILE A 496 175.96 -82.84 172.97
C ILE A 496 177.43 -82.38 173.10
N GLY A 497 178.38 -83.33 173.06
CA GLY A 497 179.80 -83.08 172.78
C GLY A 497 180.60 -82.38 173.89
N GLY A 498 179.99 -82.08 175.02
CA GLY A 498 180.58 -81.29 176.08
C GLY A 498 179.80 -81.39 177.37
N GLU A 499 180.19 -80.59 178.37
CA GLU A 499 179.67 -80.72 179.73
C GLU A 499 178.20 -80.32 179.81
N ILE A 500 177.37 -81.27 180.26
CA ILE A 500 175.96 -81.02 180.52
C ILE A 500 175.58 -81.42 181.94
N THR A 501 174.70 -80.62 182.53
CA THR A 501 174.17 -80.86 183.88
C THR A 501 173.14 -81.98 183.87
N LEU A 502 173.04 -82.74 184.96
CA LEU A 502 172.10 -83.85 185.10
C LEU A 502 170.63 -83.46 184.86
N SER A 503 170.22 -82.22 185.18
CA SER A 503 168.87 -81.71 184.88
C SER A 503 168.66 -81.44 183.37
N GLY A 504 169.63 -80.85 182.68
CA GLY A 504 169.55 -80.61 181.23
C GLY A 504 169.59 -81.91 180.43
N LEU A 505 170.41 -82.87 180.87
CA LEU A 505 170.48 -84.20 180.28
C LEU A 505 169.13 -84.93 180.46
N SER A 506 168.54 -84.93 181.67
CA SER A 506 167.24 -85.56 181.92
C SER A 506 166.09 -85.02 181.05
N LYS A 507 166.16 -83.76 180.59
CA LYS A 507 165.19 -83.17 179.65
C LYS A 507 165.36 -83.64 178.21
N ILE A 508 166.59 -83.82 177.74
CA ILE A 508 166.84 -84.26 176.35
C ILE A 508 166.47 -85.73 176.18
N VAL A 509 166.73 -86.55 177.21
CA VAL A 509 166.40 -87.98 177.20
C VAL A 509 165.06 -88.33 177.86
N GLY A 510 164.35 -87.35 178.43
CA GLY A 510 162.98 -87.50 178.94
C GLY A 510 162.79 -88.54 180.05
N GLN A 511 163.75 -88.68 180.98
CA GLN A 511 163.76 -89.69 182.05
C GLN A 511 163.81 -89.04 183.44
N SER A 512 163.49 -89.80 184.51
CA SER A 512 163.53 -89.24 185.87
C SER A 512 164.99 -88.93 186.30
N PRO A 513 165.24 -87.79 186.96
CA PRO A 513 166.58 -87.37 187.39
C PRO A 513 167.38 -88.46 188.14
N GLU A 514 166.74 -89.28 188.98
CA GLU A 514 167.42 -90.39 189.69
C GLU A 514 167.92 -91.49 188.75
N ILE A 515 167.19 -91.76 187.64
CA ILE A 515 167.54 -92.81 186.68
C ILE A 515 168.71 -92.36 185.80
N VAL A 516 168.74 -91.07 185.42
CA VAL A 516 169.85 -90.50 184.63
C VAL A 516 171.14 -90.51 185.43
N GLU A 517 171.09 -90.14 186.71
CA GLU A 517 172.23 -90.19 187.62
C GLU A 517 172.78 -91.62 187.76
N HIS A 518 171.88 -92.60 187.89
CA HIS A 518 172.23 -94.01 187.97
C HIS A 518 172.90 -94.54 186.69
N ILE A 519 172.40 -94.14 185.51
CA ILE A 519 172.93 -94.55 184.20
C ILE A 519 174.30 -93.92 183.92
N VAL A 520 174.48 -92.67 184.29
CA VAL A 520 175.74 -91.92 184.11
C VAL A 520 176.88 -92.53 184.93
N SER A 521 176.59 -92.91 186.17
CA SER A 521 177.57 -93.59 187.03
C SER A 521 178.00 -94.94 186.45
N ASP A 522 177.05 -95.64 185.83
CA ASP A 522 177.28 -96.92 185.16
C ASP A 522 178.17 -96.79 183.91
N LEU A 523 177.93 -95.79 183.06
CA LEU A 523 178.77 -95.49 181.87
C LEU A 523 180.18 -94.98 182.22
N ARG A 524 180.36 -94.39 183.40
CA ARG A 524 181.68 -93.96 183.90
C ARG A 524 182.56 -95.15 184.24
N ASN A 525 182.01 -96.17 184.90
CA ASN A 525 182.75 -97.38 185.25
C ASN A 525 183.17 -98.18 184.00
N ASP A 526 182.35 -98.12 182.94
CA ASP A 526 182.65 -98.69 181.63
C ASP A 526 183.68 -97.86 180.82
N GLY A 527 184.15 -96.73 181.36
CA GLY A 527 185.21 -95.90 180.75
C GLY A 527 184.73 -95.09 179.53
N LEU A 528 183.45 -94.74 179.48
CA LEU A 528 182.83 -94.10 178.31
C LEU A 528 182.47 -92.62 178.55
N VAL A 529 182.25 -92.24 179.81
CA VAL A 529 181.98 -90.85 180.22
C VAL A 529 182.70 -90.51 181.52
N ARG A 530 183.01 -89.23 181.71
CA ARG A 530 183.63 -88.67 182.91
C ARG A 530 182.65 -87.75 183.60
N ILE A 531 182.74 -87.75 184.92
CA ILE A 531 181.90 -86.92 185.77
C ILE A 531 182.83 -85.95 186.49
N ASN A 532 182.53 -84.66 186.34
CA ASN A 532 183.24 -83.57 186.99
C ASN A 532 182.24 -82.76 187.83
N GLN A 533 182.70 -82.23 188.95
CA GLN A 533 181.87 -81.49 189.89
C GLN A 533 182.43 -80.08 190.02
N LYS A 534 181.60 -79.09 189.70
CA LYS A 534 181.97 -77.67 189.65
C LYS A 534 180.77 -76.81 190.08
N GLU A 535 181.04 -75.79 190.90
CA GLU A 535 180.03 -74.84 191.41
C GLU A 535 178.76 -75.51 191.98
N ASN A 536 178.95 -76.59 192.75
CA ASN A 536 177.90 -77.40 193.39
C ASN A 536 176.84 -78.01 192.44
N LYS A 537 177.16 -78.11 191.15
CA LYS A 537 176.39 -78.87 190.17
C LYS A 537 177.26 -79.97 189.57
N LEU A 538 176.62 -81.06 189.17
CA LEU A 538 177.26 -82.22 188.57
C LEU A 538 177.15 -82.16 187.05
N PHE A 539 178.29 -82.33 186.36
CA PHE A 539 178.40 -82.30 184.91
C PHE A 539 178.95 -83.62 184.37
N VAL A 540 178.40 -84.03 183.23
CA VAL A 540 178.78 -85.26 182.54
C VAL A 540 179.31 -84.91 181.16
N ALA A 541 180.43 -85.52 180.78
CA ALA A 541 181.03 -85.36 179.47
C ALA A 541 181.62 -86.69 178.99
N ARG A 542 181.86 -86.79 177.69
CA ARG A 542 182.53 -87.93 177.07
C ARG A 542 184.02 -88.02 177.47
N ILE A 543 184.59 -89.22 177.32
CA ILE A 543 186.05 -89.45 177.28
C ILE A 543 186.67 -89.10 175.92
#